data_AF-A0A9W6VM17-F1
#
_entry.id   AF-A0A9W6VM17-F1
#
_cell.length_a   1.000
_cell.length_b   1.000
_cell.length_c   1.000
_cell.angle_alpha   90.00
_cell.angle_beta   90.00
_cell.angle_gamma   90.00
#
_symmetry.space_group_name_H-M   'P 1'
#
loop_
_entity.id
_entity.type
_entity.pdbx_description
1 polymer ?
#
loop_
_entity_poly.entity_id
_entity_poly.type
_entity_poly.pdbx_seq_one_letter_code
_entity_poly.pdbx_strand_id
1 'polypeptide(L)'
;MSFRRLMAAILLTTVALSACASADPGTLLGKAASGNLTIGIRFDQPGLAEHTLDGRFVGFDVDVATYVASRLGVKPSNITWRETTPDTRETDLTSGTVDLVVAAYSITDRRKQLVAFAGPYFVTGQDLLVRKADRTVEP
;
A
#
# COMPACT_ATOMS: atom_id res chain seq x y z
N MET A 1 48.88 31.89 12.43
CA MET A 1 47.70 31.48 11.62
C MET A 1 46.65 30.94 12.58
N SER A 2 45.60 31.73 12.78
CA SER A 2 44.77 31.71 13.99
C SER A 2 43.77 30.54 14.02
N PHE A 3 43.76 29.82 15.14
CA PHE A 3 42.86 28.75 15.58
C PHE A 3 41.35 29.03 15.31
N ARG A 4 40.99 30.31 15.15
CA ARG A 4 39.65 30.78 14.77
C ARG A 4 39.17 30.32 13.39
N ARG A 5 40.08 30.06 12.44
CA ARG A 5 39.70 29.57 11.10
C ARG A 5 39.38 28.08 11.06
N LEU A 6 39.85 27.30 12.04
CA LEU A 6 39.64 25.86 12.10
C LEU A 6 38.29 25.48 12.75
N MET A 7 37.79 26.26 13.71
CA MET A 7 36.46 26.02 14.32
C MET A 7 35.27 26.33 13.39
N ALA A 8 35.41 27.28 12.47
CA ALA A 8 34.34 27.63 11.54
C ALA A 8 34.08 26.54 10.48
N ALA A 9 35.11 25.76 10.13
CA ALA A 9 34.99 24.66 9.16
C ALA A 9 34.38 23.38 9.76
N ILE A 10 34.51 23.19 11.08
CA ILE A 10 33.94 22.04 11.81
C ILE A 10 32.46 22.29 12.13
N LEU A 11 32.06 23.54 12.37
CA LEU A 11 30.66 23.88 12.66
C LEU A 11 29.75 23.88 11.41
N LEU A 12 30.33 24.07 10.22
CA LEU A 12 29.58 24.02 8.95
C LEU A 12 29.32 22.59 8.45
N THR A 13 30.08 21.60 8.91
CA THR A 13 29.96 20.20 8.46
C THR A 13 28.93 19.39 9.28
N THR A 14 28.58 19.83 10.49
CA THR A 14 27.56 19.15 11.32
C THR A 14 26.12 19.51 10.97
N VAL A 15 25.86 20.66 10.33
CA VAL A 15 24.50 21.09 9.96
C VAL A 15 24.01 20.40 8.68
N ALA A 16 24.92 19.88 7.85
CA ALA A 16 24.56 19.22 6.59
C ALA A 16 23.97 17.80 6.77
N LEU A 17 24.06 17.21 7.99
CA LEU A 17 23.62 15.83 8.22
C LEU A 17 22.19 15.71 8.77
N SER A 18 21.57 16.79 9.24
CA SER A 18 20.18 16.77 9.76
C SER A 18 19.11 17.04 8.70
N ALA A 19 19.47 17.20 7.42
CA ALA A 19 18.53 17.43 6.33
C ALA A 19 17.97 16.12 5.72
N CYS A 20 18.44 14.96 6.18
CA CYS A 20 17.89 13.69 5.75
C CYS A 20 16.76 13.23 6.70
N ALA A 21 15.55 13.13 6.14
CA ALA A 21 14.46 12.28 6.59
C ALA A 21 13.44 12.83 7.60
N SER A 22 13.02 14.09 7.49
CA SER A 22 11.62 14.39 7.80
C SER A 22 10.76 13.77 6.71
N ALA A 23 10.20 12.59 6.96
CA ALA A 23 9.27 11.93 6.05
C ALA A 23 8.07 12.87 5.80
N ASP A 24 7.81 13.21 4.53
CA ASP A 24 6.68 14.06 4.15
C ASP A 24 5.37 13.39 4.62
N PRO A 25 4.61 14.03 5.53
CA PRO A 25 3.36 13.48 6.07
C PRO A 25 2.31 13.16 4.98
N GLY A 26 2.41 13.76 3.79
CA GLY A 26 1.55 13.46 2.65
C GLY A 26 1.84 12.13 1.96
N THR A 27 2.99 11.51 2.24
CA THR A 27 3.42 10.26 1.60
C THR A 27 3.06 9.02 2.42
N LEU A 28 3.02 7.85 1.78
CA LEU A 28 2.83 6.56 2.46
C LEU A 28 3.82 6.36 3.63
N LEU A 29 5.09 6.70 3.44
CA LEU A 29 6.12 6.55 4.48
C LEU A 29 5.93 7.55 5.63
N GLY A 30 5.53 8.79 5.34
CA GLY A 30 5.22 9.78 6.38
C GLY A 30 4.00 9.42 7.20
N LYS A 31 2.94 8.90 6.56
CA LYS A 31 1.75 8.38 7.25
C LYS A 31 2.10 7.16 8.12
N ALA A 32 2.86 6.21 7.59
CA ALA A 32 3.35 5.07 8.36
C ALA A 32 4.24 5.49 9.55
N ALA A 33 5.12 6.48 9.37
CA ALA A 33 5.93 7.05 10.45
C ALA A 33 5.08 7.75 11.53
N SER A 34 3.90 8.25 11.16
CA SER A 34 2.89 8.77 12.10
C SER A 34 2.11 7.66 12.81
N GLY A 35 2.41 6.39 12.50
CA GLY A 35 1.92 5.22 13.21
C GLY A 35 0.56 4.70 12.76
N ASN A 36 -0.04 5.24 11.69
CA ASN A 36 -1.36 4.86 11.21
C ASN A 36 -1.38 4.72 9.68
N LEU A 37 -2.16 3.76 9.17
CA LEU A 37 -2.41 3.60 7.73
C LEU A 37 -3.87 3.28 7.47
N THR A 38 -4.44 3.91 6.45
CA THR A 38 -5.73 3.50 5.88
C THR A 38 -5.46 2.64 4.65
N ILE A 39 -5.89 1.38 4.67
CA ILE A 39 -5.60 0.41 3.60
C ILE A 39 -6.90 -0.03 2.93
N GLY A 40 -6.95 0.12 1.60
CA GLY A 40 -8.03 -0.37 0.75
C GLY A 40 -7.88 -1.86 0.45
N ILE A 41 -8.90 -2.65 0.77
CA ILE A 41 -9.00 -4.09 0.47
C ILE A 41 -10.36 -4.42 -0.14
N ARG A 42 -10.53 -5.63 -0.68
CA ARG A 42 -11.86 -6.17 -0.99
C ARG A 42 -12.56 -6.63 0.27
N PHE A 43 -13.88 -6.54 0.30
CA PHE A 43 -14.70 -7.11 1.38
C PHE A 43 -15.48 -8.36 0.94
N ASP A 44 -15.38 -8.73 -0.34
CA ASP A 44 -16.27 -9.69 -1.01
C ASP A 44 -15.54 -10.79 -1.78
N GLN A 45 -14.25 -11.01 -1.52
CA GLN A 45 -13.45 -12.03 -2.21
C GLN A 45 -12.94 -13.10 -1.24
N PRO A 46 -13.73 -14.16 -0.97
CA PRO A 46 -13.35 -15.25 -0.10
C PRO A 46 -11.95 -15.82 -0.42
N GLY A 47 -11.13 -15.98 0.61
CA GLY A 47 -9.74 -16.43 0.50
C GLY A 47 -8.72 -15.35 0.11
N LEU A 48 -9.14 -14.28 -0.58
CA LEU A 48 -8.28 -13.14 -0.92
C LEU A 48 -8.45 -12.00 0.09
N ALA A 49 -9.63 -11.39 0.15
CA ALA A 49 -9.98 -10.41 1.17
C ALA A 49 -11.50 -10.40 1.34
N GLU A 50 -11.96 -10.64 2.57
CA GLU A 50 -13.37 -10.60 2.90
C GLU A 50 -13.61 -9.94 4.26
N HIS A 51 -14.75 -9.26 4.37
CA HIS A 51 -15.29 -8.79 5.63
C HIS A 51 -16.36 -9.79 6.11
N THR A 52 -16.00 -10.59 7.10
CA THR A 52 -16.83 -11.68 7.59
C THR A 52 -17.99 -11.16 8.44
N LEU A 53 -19.03 -11.98 8.59
CA LEU A 53 -20.24 -11.62 9.37
C LEU A 53 -19.95 -11.33 10.86
N ASP A 54 -18.85 -11.87 11.40
CA ASP A 54 -18.36 -11.60 12.76
C ASP A 54 -17.49 -10.33 12.84
N GLY A 55 -17.42 -9.53 11.76
CA GLY A 55 -16.77 -8.23 11.72
C GLY A 55 -15.26 -8.26 11.51
N ARG A 56 -14.69 -9.41 11.11
CA ARG A 56 -13.25 -9.54 10.87
C ARG A 56 -12.93 -9.30 9.39
N PHE A 57 -11.75 -8.75 9.15
CA PHE A 57 -11.14 -8.74 7.82
C PHE A 57 -10.16 -9.89 7.74
N VAL A 58 -10.33 -10.78 6.77
CA VAL A 58 -9.49 -11.99 6.62
C VAL A 58 -9.16 -12.24 5.15
N GLY A 59 -8.12 -13.04 4.91
CA GLY A 59 -7.71 -13.48 3.58
C GLY A 59 -6.28 -13.08 3.26
N PHE A 60 -5.78 -13.62 2.16
CA PHE A 60 -4.40 -13.42 1.70
C PHE A 60 -3.98 -11.95 1.55
N ASP A 61 -4.83 -11.09 0.97
CA ASP A 61 -4.53 -9.66 0.81
C ASP A 61 -4.51 -8.93 2.17
N VAL A 62 -5.32 -9.35 3.14
CA VAL A 62 -5.29 -8.82 4.51
C VAL A 62 -3.97 -9.17 5.19
N ASP A 63 -3.50 -10.40 5.01
CA ASP A 63 -2.21 -10.85 5.54
C ASP A 63 -1.04 -10.10 4.90
N VAL A 64 -1.07 -9.91 3.56
CA VAL A 64 -0.06 -9.12 2.83
C VAL A 64 -0.06 -7.67 3.29
N ALA A 65 -1.23 -7.03 3.39
CA ALA A 65 -1.36 -5.66 3.87
C ALA A 65 -0.83 -5.49 5.30
N THR A 66 -1.20 -6.41 6.19
CA THR A 66 -0.74 -6.42 7.58
C THR A 66 0.77 -6.62 7.67
N TYR A 67 1.33 -7.53 6.87
CA TYR A 67 2.78 -7.72 6.76
C TYR A 67 3.47 -6.43 6.30
N VAL A 68 3.04 -5.82 5.20
CA VAL A 68 3.63 -4.57 4.69
C VAL A 68 3.55 -3.46 5.73
N ALA A 69 2.38 -3.24 6.35
CA ALA A 69 2.20 -2.25 7.40
C ALA A 69 3.17 -2.49 8.58
N SER A 70 3.34 -3.75 9.00
CA SER A 70 4.29 -4.11 10.07
C SER A 70 5.74 -3.78 9.69
N ARG A 71 6.13 -4.01 8.43
CA ARG A 71 7.46 -3.67 7.91
C ARG A 71 7.68 -2.16 7.84
N LEU A 72 6.60 -1.38 7.75
CA LEU A 72 6.60 0.08 7.82
C LEU A 72 6.48 0.62 9.26
N GLY A 73 6.45 -0.25 10.28
CA GLY A 73 6.38 0.14 11.70
C GLY A 73 4.96 0.39 12.23
N VAL A 74 3.92 0.04 11.46
CA VAL A 74 2.52 0.22 11.83
C VAL A 74 1.98 -1.07 12.43
N LYS A 75 1.42 -0.98 13.65
CA LYS A 75 0.80 -2.14 14.32
C LYS A 75 -0.52 -2.49 13.64
N PRO A 76 -0.95 -3.78 13.63
CA PRO A 76 -2.22 -4.18 13.06
C PRO A 76 -3.43 -3.39 13.61
N SER A 77 -3.41 -3.03 14.90
CA SER A 77 -4.45 -2.21 15.55
C SER A 77 -4.57 -0.78 15.01
N ASN A 78 -3.57 -0.31 14.28
CA ASN A 78 -3.50 1.05 13.73
C ASN A 78 -3.77 1.07 12.22
N ILE A 79 -4.24 -0.06 11.67
CA ILE A 79 -4.70 -0.15 10.30
C ILE A 79 -6.21 0.16 10.28
N THR A 80 -6.59 1.17 9.51
CA THR A 80 -8.00 1.42 9.17
C THR A 80 -8.31 0.74 7.85
N TRP A 81 -9.19 -0.27 7.86
CA TRP A 81 -9.62 -0.93 6.64
C TRP A 81 -10.71 -0.13 5.93
N ARG A 82 -10.59 -0.05 4.60
CA ARG A 82 -11.60 0.52 3.72
C ARG A 82 -11.87 -0.44 2.59
N GLU A 83 -13.13 -0.53 2.18
CA GLU A 83 -13.46 -1.24 0.96
C GLU A 83 -12.93 -0.45 -0.23
N THR A 84 -12.37 -1.14 -1.22
CA THR A 84 -12.03 -0.55 -2.51
C THR A 84 -12.43 -1.47 -3.64
N THR A 85 -12.91 -0.92 -4.75
CA THR A 85 -13.45 -1.68 -5.89
C THR A 85 -12.59 -1.48 -7.14
N PRO A 86 -12.83 -2.19 -8.26
CA PRO A 86 -12.13 -1.93 -9.52
C PRO A 86 -12.40 -0.53 -10.07
N ASP A 87 -13.53 0.07 -9.68
CA ASP A 87 -13.97 1.36 -10.19
C ASP A 87 -13.47 2.53 -9.32
N THR A 88 -13.21 2.30 -8.03
CA THR A 88 -12.85 3.38 -7.09
C THR A 88 -11.39 3.43 -6.71
N ARG A 89 -10.63 2.32 -6.79
CA ARG A 89 -9.28 2.21 -6.18
C ARG A 89 -8.28 3.28 -6.63
N GLU A 90 -8.29 3.69 -7.89
CA GLU A 90 -7.41 4.75 -8.38
C GLU A 90 -7.80 6.10 -7.78
N THR A 91 -9.10 6.39 -7.69
CA THR A 91 -9.60 7.60 -7.03
C THR A 91 -9.33 7.57 -5.54
N ASP A 92 -9.56 6.44 -4.87
CA ASP A 92 -9.33 6.27 -3.43
C ASP A 92 -7.86 6.55 -3.07
N LEU A 93 -6.92 6.10 -3.90
CA LEU A 93 -5.49 6.37 -3.74
C LEU A 93 -5.16 7.85 -4.03
N THR A 94 -5.63 8.39 -5.15
CA THR A 94 -5.26 9.74 -5.59
C THR A 94 -5.89 10.86 -4.76
N SER A 95 -7.06 10.62 -4.15
CA SER A 95 -7.68 11.54 -3.20
C SER A 95 -7.13 11.40 -1.77
N GLY A 96 -6.33 10.37 -1.50
CA GLY A 96 -5.83 10.06 -0.16
C GLY A 96 -6.89 9.47 0.78
N THR A 97 -8.01 8.96 0.24
CA THR A 97 -9.01 8.18 1.01
C THR A 97 -8.36 6.91 1.57
N VAL A 98 -7.44 6.31 0.82
CA VAL A 98 -6.57 5.22 1.28
C VAL A 98 -5.12 5.55 0.96
N ASP A 99 -4.21 5.01 1.76
CA ASP A 99 -2.76 5.21 1.63
C ASP A 99 -2.11 4.12 0.79
N LEU A 100 -2.73 2.94 0.77
CA LEU A 100 -2.29 1.74 0.10
C LEU A 100 -3.51 0.93 -0.33
N VAL A 101 -3.42 0.25 -1.47
CA VAL A 101 -4.42 -0.74 -1.91
C VAL A 101 -3.78 -2.12 -2.01
N VAL A 102 -4.40 -3.11 -1.37
CA VAL A 102 -4.04 -4.54 -1.47
C VAL A 102 -5.33 -5.31 -1.75
N ALA A 103 -5.60 -5.57 -3.03
CA ALA A 103 -6.90 -6.05 -3.50
C ALA A 103 -6.77 -6.83 -4.82
N ALA A 104 -5.90 -7.85 -4.85
CA ALA A 104 -5.48 -8.61 -6.04
C ALA A 104 -5.36 -7.72 -7.29
N TYR A 105 -4.67 -6.58 -7.13
CA TYR A 105 -4.78 -5.45 -8.03
C TYR A 105 -3.92 -5.67 -9.28
N SER A 106 -4.57 -6.00 -10.41
CA SER A 106 -3.85 -6.29 -11.65
C SER A 106 -3.06 -5.08 -12.13
N ILE A 107 -1.76 -5.30 -12.32
CA ILE A 107 -0.82 -4.33 -12.85
C ILE A 107 -1.02 -4.23 -14.37
N THR A 108 -1.42 -3.06 -14.87
CA THR A 108 -1.58 -2.78 -16.30
C THR A 108 -0.93 -1.46 -16.67
N ASP A 109 -0.57 -1.27 -17.94
CA ASP A 109 0.08 -0.02 -18.38
C ASP A 109 -0.85 1.19 -18.22
N ARG A 110 -2.16 1.01 -18.44
CA ARG A 110 -3.17 2.05 -18.16
C ARG A 110 -3.15 2.46 -16.69
N ARG A 111 -3.04 1.52 -15.75
CA ARG A 111 -3.06 1.80 -14.32
C ARG A 111 -1.76 2.43 -13.82
N LYS A 112 -0.62 2.02 -14.40
CA LYS A 112 0.69 2.64 -14.11
C LYS A 112 0.77 4.12 -14.47
N GLN A 113 -0.11 4.61 -15.35
CA GLN A 113 -0.21 6.04 -15.66
C GLN A 113 -0.88 6.84 -14.53
N LEU A 114 -1.62 6.19 -13.63
CA LEU A 114 -2.42 6.82 -12.58
C LEU A 114 -1.83 6.62 -11.19
N VAL A 115 -1.26 5.43 -10.92
CA VAL A 115 -0.77 5.04 -9.61
C VAL A 115 0.53 4.24 -9.70
N ALA A 116 1.30 4.26 -8.60
CA ALA A 116 2.52 3.45 -8.48
C ALA A 116 2.21 2.05 -7.94
N PHE A 117 3.01 1.06 -8.37
CA PHE A 117 2.94 -0.32 -7.88
C PHE A 117 4.28 -0.72 -7.27
N ALA A 118 4.24 -1.39 -6.12
CA ALA A 118 5.44 -1.92 -5.46
C ALA A 118 6.00 -3.19 -6.15
N GLY A 119 5.20 -3.84 -6.99
CA GLY A 119 5.51 -5.10 -7.66
C GLY A 119 4.39 -6.13 -7.50
N PRO A 120 4.46 -7.27 -8.19
CA PRO A 120 3.49 -8.34 -8.03
C PRO A 120 3.75 -9.11 -6.73
N TYR A 121 2.70 -9.37 -5.96
CA TYR A 121 2.73 -10.33 -4.84
C TYR A 121 1.86 -11.57 -5.11
N PHE A 122 1.06 -11.52 -6.19
CA PHE A 122 0.20 -12.61 -6.63
C PHE A 122 0.16 -12.61 -8.16
N VAL A 123 0.59 -13.72 -8.76
CA VAL A 123 0.60 -13.91 -10.22
C VAL A 123 -0.50 -14.89 -10.57
N THR A 124 -1.47 -14.44 -11.35
CA THR A 124 -2.66 -15.23 -11.74
C THR A 124 -3.09 -14.87 -13.17
N GLY A 125 -3.91 -15.73 -13.76
CA GLY A 125 -4.52 -15.55 -15.09
C GLY A 125 -6.01 -15.23 -15.00
N GLN A 126 -6.60 -14.92 -16.15
CA GLN A 126 -8.05 -14.90 -16.32
C GLN A 126 -8.48 -16.21 -16.98
N ASP A 127 -9.41 -16.92 -16.36
CA ASP A 127 -9.97 -18.17 -16.85
C ASP A 127 -11.50 -18.10 -16.91
N LEU A 128 -12.11 -19.00 -17.69
CA LEU A 128 -13.56 -19.12 -17.81
C LEU A 128 -14.08 -20.21 -16.90
N LEU A 129 -14.98 -19.84 -15.97
CA LEU A 129 -15.72 -20.80 -15.16
C LEU A 129 -17.01 -21.19 -15.89
N VAL A 130 -17.12 -22.47 -16.26
CA VAL A 130 -18.27 -23.03 -16.98
C VAL A 130 -18.96 -24.11 -16.17
N ARG A 131 -20.23 -24.40 -16.46
CA ARG A 131 -20.88 -25.55 -15.83
C ARG A 131 -20.22 -26.81 -16.34
N LYS A 132 -20.11 -27.82 -15.47
CA LYS A 132 -19.55 -29.13 -15.81
C LYS A 132 -20.20 -29.79 -17.05
N ALA A 133 -21.47 -29.48 -17.31
CA ALA A 133 -22.22 -30.03 -18.45
C ALA A 133 -21.97 -29.27 -19.76
N ASP A 134 -21.44 -28.06 -19.72
CA ASP A 134 -21.18 -27.27 -20.93
C ASP A 134 -19.97 -27.89 -21.67
N ARG A 135 -20.14 -28.15 -22.97
CA ARG A 135 -19.10 -28.76 -23.82
C ARG A 135 -18.47 -27.81 -24.81
N THR A 136 -19.01 -26.60 -24.90
CA THR A 136 -18.55 -25.52 -25.76
C THR A 136 -18.66 -24.21 -24.99
N VAL A 137 -17.70 -23.33 -25.21
CA VAL A 137 -17.68 -21.97 -24.68
C VAL A 137 -17.62 -21.07 -25.89
N GLU A 138 -18.75 -20.46 -26.23
CA GLU A 138 -18.79 -19.49 -27.32
C GLU A 138 -18.24 -18.14 -26.80
N PRO A 139 -17.38 -17.45 -27.57
CA PRO A 139 -16.78 -16.18 -27.19
C PRO A 139 -17.80 -15.03 -27.12
#